data_AF-A0A2J6WM48-F1
#
_entry.id   AF-A0A2J6WM48-F1
#
_cell.length_a   1.000
_cell.length_b   1.000
_cell.length_c   1.000
_cell.angle_alpha   90.00
_cell.angle_beta   90.00
_cell.angle_gamma   90.00
#
_symmetry.space_group_name_H-M   'P 1'
#
loop_
_entity.id
_entity.type
_entity.pdbx_description
1 polymer ?
#
loop_
_entity_poly.entity_id
_entity_poly.type
_entity_poly.pdbx_seq_one_letter_code
_entity_poly.pdbx_strand_id
1 'polypeptide(L)'
;RWVGNINIIAALILFYIAYRMMKESFKDEEQKCSLNDPTRGWSLVVLSVATSMDALGVGVSLALYKGSIIFPSLIIGIVCAIGTLMGVYFGKISRHFTGKYAEFFGAVVLVVIGIKFLVV
;
A
#
# COMPACT_ATOMS: atom_id res chain seq x y z
N ARG A 1 21.97 -17.01 -6.10
CA ARG A 1 22.15 -17.08 -4.63
C ARG A 1 21.96 -15.72 -3.93
N TRP A 2 22.47 -14.61 -4.49
CA TRP A 2 22.23 -13.25 -3.96
C TRP A 2 20.76 -12.77 -4.00
N VAL A 3 20.04 -13.08 -5.08
CA VAL A 3 18.63 -12.66 -5.26
C VAL A 3 17.69 -13.32 -4.23
N GLY A 4 17.94 -14.58 -3.85
CA GLY A 4 17.12 -15.29 -2.88
C GLY A 4 17.11 -14.63 -1.49
N ASN A 5 18.25 -14.05 -1.06
CA ASN A 5 18.33 -13.37 0.24
C ASN A 5 17.51 -12.07 0.25
N ILE A 6 17.46 -11.35 -0.87
CA ILE A 6 16.73 -10.08 -1.00
C ILE A 6 15.22 -10.31 -0.95
N ASN A 7 14.71 -11.34 -1.64
CA ASN A 7 13.28 -11.66 -1.64
C ASN A 7 12.79 -12.05 -0.23
N ILE A 8 13.63 -12.79 0.52
CA ILE A 8 13.34 -13.16 1.91
C ILE A 8 13.25 -11.91 2.79
N ILE A 9 14.19 -10.97 2.66
CA ILE A 9 14.18 -9.73 3.46
C ILE A 9 12.94 -8.89 3.15
N ALA A 10 12.58 -8.73 1.87
CA ALA A 10 11.39 -7.98 1.46
C ALA A 10 10.10 -8.63 2.00
N ALA A 11 9.98 -9.96 1.89
CA ALA A 11 8.85 -10.71 2.42
C ALA A 11 8.74 -10.57 3.94
N LEU A 12 9.87 -10.60 4.67
CA LEU A 12 9.89 -10.46 6.13
C LEU A 12 9.40 -9.08 6.58
N ILE A 13 9.80 -8.02 5.88
CA ILE A 13 9.34 -6.65 6.16
C ILE A 13 7.84 -6.52 5.90
N LEU A 14 7.35 -7.02 4.76
CA LEU A 14 5.91 -6.99 4.45
C LEU A 14 5.10 -7.77 5.49
N PHE A 15 5.57 -8.94 5.89
CA PHE A 15 4.90 -9.77 6.90
C PHE A 15 4.90 -9.10 8.27
N TYR A 16 5.98 -8.42 8.64
CA TYR A 16 6.07 -7.66 9.89
C TYR A 16 5.06 -6.50 9.93
N ILE A 17 4.95 -5.73 8.84
CA ILE A 17 3.99 -4.62 8.73
C ILE A 17 2.55 -5.16 8.77
N ALA A 18 2.27 -6.23 8.01
CA ALA A 18 0.96 -6.87 7.98
C ALA A 18 0.53 -7.40 9.36
N TYR A 19 1.46 -8.05 10.07
CA TYR A 19 1.22 -8.55 11.42
C TYR A 19 0.94 -7.40 12.40
N ARG A 20 1.70 -6.30 12.30
CA ARG A 20 1.45 -5.11 13.12
C ARG A 20 0.05 -4.54 12.85
N MET A 21 -0.34 -4.36 11.60
CA MET A 21 -1.68 -3.88 11.22
C MET A 21 -2.79 -4.81 11.72
N MET A 22 -2.60 -6.13 11.62
CA MET A 22 -3.57 -7.09 12.14
C MET A 22 -3.72 -6.98 13.66
N LYS A 23 -2.60 -6.83 14.40
CA LYS A 23 -2.62 -6.68 15.86
C LYS A 23 -3.25 -5.36 16.32
N GLU A 24 -3.04 -4.29 15.56
CA GLU A 24 -3.65 -2.98 15.76
C GLU A 24 -5.19 -3.08 15.61
N SER A 25 -5.67 -3.82 14.61
CA SER A 25 -7.11 -3.98 14.33
C SER A 25 -7.89 -4.77 15.41
N PHE A 26 -7.22 -5.55 16.25
CA PHE A 26 -7.84 -6.33 17.36
C PHE A 26 -7.78 -5.62 18.71
N LYS A 27 -6.96 -4.57 18.88
CA LYS A 27 -6.96 -3.76 20.09
C LYS A 27 -8.10 -2.76 20.01
N ASP A 28 -9.14 -2.95 20.82
CA ASP A 28 -10.20 -1.96 21.00
C ASP A 28 -9.62 -0.64 21.54
N GLU A 29 -9.72 0.40 20.73
CA GLU A 29 -9.91 1.82 21.12
C GLU A 29 -9.02 2.41 22.23
N GLU A 30 -7.75 2.00 22.36
CA GLU A 30 -6.78 2.73 23.23
C GLU A 30 -5.46 3.10 22.53
N GLN A 31 -5.45 3.10 21.19
CA GLN A 31 -4.43 3.82 20.43
C GLN A 31 -5.04 4.66 19.30
N LYS A 32 -6.15 5.35 19.59
CA LYS A 32 -6.33 6.68 19.00
C LYS A 32 -5.33 7.62 19.69
N CYS A 33 -4.63 8.45 18.91
CA CYS A 33 -3.75 9.54 19.37
C CYS A 33 -2.23 9.26 19.52
N SER A 34 -1.57 8.80 18.45
CA SER A 34 -0.29 9.45 18.06
C SER A 34 0.03 9.42 16.55
N LEU A 35 -0.94 9.12 15.69
CA LEU A 35 -0.87 9.49 14.27
C LEU A 35 -2.15 10.25 13.92
N ASN A 36 -2.11 11.51 14.34
CA ASN A 36 -2.78 12.68 13.79
C ASN A 36 -3.67 12.38 12.56
N ASP A 37 -4.92 12.85 12.60
CA ASP A 37 -5.85 12.91 11.48
C ASP A 37 -5.09 12.85 10.13
N PRO A 38 -5.29 11.82 9.28
CA PRO A 38 -4.58 11.72 8.01
C PRO A 38 -4.88 12.95 7.11
N THR A 39 -5.90 13.72 7.44
CA THR A 39 -6.26 15.01 6.86
C THR A 39 -5.48 16.22 7.41
N ARG A 40 -4.56 16.06 8.38
CA ARG A 40 -3.76 17.15 8.99
C ARG A 40 -2.26 17.02 8.73
N GLY A 41 -1.77 18.00 7.97
CA GLY A 41 -0.37 18.44 7.90
C GLY A 41 0.64 17.33 7.62
N TRP A 42 1.30 16.86 8.67
CA TRP A 42 2.51 16.06 8.54
C TRP A 42 2.24 14.60 8.11
N SER A 43 1.12 14.01 8.54
CA SER A 43 0.73 12.64 8.15
C SER A 43 0.43 12.55 6.65
N LEU A 44 -0.22 13.59 6.11
CA LEU A 44 -0.54 13.72 4.69
C LEU A 44 0.73 13.86 3.84
N VAL A 45 1.72 14.60 4.33
CA VAL A 45 3.04 14.73 3.68
C VAL A 45 3.76 13.37 3.68
N VAL A 46 3.83 12.68 4.82
CA VAL A 46 4.48 11.35 4.90
C VAL A 46 3.79 10.34 3.98
N LEU A 47 2.46 10.30 3.98
CA LEU A 47 1.68 9.41 3.11
C LEU A 47 1.91 9.74 1.62
N SER A 48 1.93 11.03 1.26
CA SER A 48 2.21 11.45 -0.12
C SER A 48 3.63 11.06 -0.57
N VAL A 49 4.63 11.21 0.30
CA VAL A 49 6.01 10.78 0.03
C VAL A 49 6.08 9.25 -0.12
N ALA A 50 5.45 8.50 0.80
CA ALA A 50 5.41 7.05 0.74
C ALA A 50 4.76 6.53 -0.55
N THR A 51 3.61 7.10 -0.95
CA THR A 51 2.93 6.75 -2.21
C THR A 51 3.74 7.16 -3.44
N SER A 52 4.52 8.25 -3.37
CA SER A 52 5.41 8.64 -4.47
C SER A 52 6.57 7.66 -4.65
N MET A 53 7.13 7.11 -3.57
CA MET A 53 8.15 6.06 -3.65
C MET A 53 7.64 4.79 -4.36
N ASP A 54 6.38 4.44 -4.14
CA ASP A 54 5.73 3.31 -4.84
C ASP A 54 5.62 3.56 -6.36
N ALA A 55 5.16 4.76 -6.74
CA ALA A 55 5.08 5.15 -8.16
C ALA A 55 6.45 5.25 -8.85
N LEU A 56 7.49 5.68 -8.13
CA LEU A 56 8.87 5.74 -8.64
C LEU A 56 9.41 4.35 -9.02
N GLY A 57 9.09 3.32 -8.23
CA GLY A 57 9.49 1.94 -8.52
C GLY A 57 8.94 1.45 -9.88
N VAL A 58 7.67 1.73 -10.15
CA VAL A 58 7.05 1.43 -11.44
C VAL A 58 7.65 2.29 -12.57
N GLY A 59 7.91 3.57 -12.31
CA GLY A 59 8.53 4.48 -13.29
C GLY A 59 9.93 4.04 -13.75
N VAL A 60 10.80 3.67 -12.81
CA VAL A 60 12.13 3.12 -13.13
C VAL A 60 12.00 1.77 -13.84
N SER A 61 11.07 0.92 -13.42
CA SER A 61 10.82 -0.37 -14.07
C SER A 61 10.40 -0.21 -15.53
N LEU A 62 9.57 0.78 -15.85
CA LEU A 62 9.16 1.11 -17.22
C LEU A 62 10.31 1.73 -18.04
N ALA A 63 11.18 2.54 -17.43
CA ALA A 63 12.33 3.12 -18.12
C ALA A 63 13.35 2.07 -18.59
N LEU A 64 13.44 0.94 -17.88
CA LEU A 64 14.29 -0.20 -18.26
C LEU A 64 13.62 -1.12 -19.31
N TYR A 65 12.32 -0.92 -19.57
CA TYR A 65 11.57 -1.71 -20.54
C TYR A 65 11.87 -1.23 -21.98
N LYS A 66 12.39 -2.14 -22.83
CA LYS A 66 12.83 -1.82 -24.21
C LYS A 66 11.68 -1.63 -25.24
N GLY A 67 10.42 -1.75 -24.81
CA GLY A 67 9.24 -1.62 -25.69
C GLY A 67 8.62 -0.22 -25.71
N SER A 68 7.47 -0.07 -26.39
CA SER A 68 6.70 1.18 -26.36
C SER A 68 6.16 1.44 -24.94
N ILE A 69 6.66 2.51 -24.31
CA ILE A 69 6.35 2.91 -22.93
C ILE A 69 4.98 3.60 -22.84
N ILE A 70 4.50 4.15 -23.96
CA ILE A 70 3.31 4.99 -24.03
C ILE A 70 2.05 4.19 -23.65
N PHE A 71 1.93 2.97 -24.17
CA PHE A 71 0.77 2.11 -23.93
C PHE A 71 0.65 1.66 -22.45
N PRO A 72 1.68 1.07 -21.81
CA PRO A 72 1.60 0.70 -20.40
C PRO A 72 1.44 1.91 -19.48
N SER A 73 2.10 3.04 -19.76
CA SER A 73 1.95 4.26 -18.96
C SER A 73 0.52 4.81 -18.98
N LEU A 74 -0.16 4.75 -20.13
CA LEU A 74 -1.53 5.22 -20.26
C LEU A 74 -2.50 4.35 -19.44
N ILE A 75 -2.34 3.02 -19.52
CA ILE A 75 -3.17 2.06 -18.78
C ILE A 75 -3.01 2.25 -17.28
N ILE A 76 -1.76 2.35 -16.78
CA ILE A 76 -1.48 2.56 -15.36
C ILE A 76 -2.11 3.87 -14.87
N GLY A 77 -1.97 4.95 -15.64
CA GLY A 77 -2.58 6.25 -15.32
C GLY A 77 -4.10 6.17 -15.21
N ILE A 78 -4.77 5.51 -16.16
CA ILE A 78 -6.23 5.33 -16.15
C ILE A 78 -6.66 4.49 -14.94
N VAL A 79 -6.01 3.36 -14.69
CA VAL A 79 -6.33 2.47 -13.55
C VAL A 79 -6.11 3.18 -12.22
N CYS A 80 -5.00 3.91 -12.06
CA CYS A 80 -4.74 4.72 -10.86
C CYS A 80 -5.78 5.83 -10.66
N ALA A 81 -6.19 6.53 -11.73
CA ALA A 81 -7.19 7.59 -11.64
C ALA A 81 -8.55 7.03 -11.19
N ILE A 82 -9.00 5.95 -11.82
CA ILE A 82 -10.26 5.27 -11.46
C ILE A 82 -10.18 4.73 -10.03
N GLY A 83 -9.07 4.08 -9.67
CA GLY A 83 -8.84 3.54 -8.33
C GLY A 83 -8.84 4.62 -7.25
N THR A 84 -8.22 5.78 -7.52
CA THR A 84 -8.21 6.91 -6.58
C THR A 84 -9.60 7.51 -6.41
N LEU A 85 -10.34 7.71 -7.50
CA LEU A 85 -11.72 8.19 -7.46
C LEU A 85 -12.62 7.24 -6.66
N MET A 86 -12.55 5.94 -6.94
CA MET A 86 -13.27 4.91 -6.21
C MET A 86 -12.87 4.89 -4.73
N GLY A 87 -11.58 4.95 -4.42
CA GLY A 87 -11.05 4.96 -3.07
C GLY A 87 -11.51 6.16 -2.24
N VAL A 88 -11.54 7.36 -2.82
CA VAL A 88 -12.06 8.56 -2.15
C VAL A 88 -13.57 8.45 -1.90
N TYR A 89 -14.32 7.93 -2.88
CA TYR A 89 -15.77 7.73 -2.73
C TYR A 89 -16.11 6.66 -1.67
N PHE A 90 -15.42 5.52 -1.71
CA PHE A 90 -15.54 4.45 -0.71
C PHE A 90 -15.02 4.87 0.68
N GLY A 91 -13.98 5.71 0.75
CA GLY A 91 -13.51 6.27 2.01
C GLY A 91 -14.54 7.18 2.66
N LYS A 92 -15.30 7.95 1.84
CA LYS A 92 -16.37 8.82 2.33
C LYS A 92 -17.59 8.03 2.82
N ILE A 93 -17.95 6.93 2.15
CA ILE A 93 -19.05 6.04 2.58
C ILE A 93 -18.66 5.19 3.81
N SER A 94 -17.38 4.80 3.91
CA SER A 94 -16.86 3.94 4.99
C SER A 94 -16.71 4.64 6.33
N ARG A 95 -17.03 5.94 6.46
CA ARG A 95 -17.05 6.62 7.76
C ARG A 95 -18.01 5.94 8.76
N HIS A 96 -18.97 5.14 8.26
CA HIS A 96 -19.93 4.36 9.04
C HIS A 96 -19.60 2.87 9.16
N PHE A 97 -18.68 2.35 8.33
CA PHE A 97 -18.20 0.97 8.41
C PHE A 97 -16.95 0.97 9.29
N THR A 98 -16.99 0.24 10.40
CA THR A 98 -15.90 0.19 11.39
C THR A 98 -14.55 0.02 10.70
N GLY A 99 -13.64 1.00 10.85
CA GLY A 99 -12.32 1.01 10.22
C GLY A 99 -11.52 -0.28 10.41
N LYS A 100 -11.83 -1.07 11.45
CA LYS A 100 -11.36 -2.45 11.67
C LYS A 100 -11.49 -3.35 10.43
N TYR A 101 -12.60 -3.30 9.69
CA TYR A 101 -12.75 -4.15 8.49
C TYR A 101 -11.81 -3.74 7.36
N ALA A 102 -11.61 -2.44 7.17
CA ALA A 102 -10.69 -1.92 6.16
C ALA A 102 -9.22 -2.22 6.51
N GLU A 103 -8.86 -2.09 7.78
CA GLU A 103 -7.52 -2.40 8.28
C GLU A 103 -7.20 -3.89 8.18
N PHE A 104 -8.16 -4.75 8.55
CA PHE A 104 -8.03 -6.20 8.39
C PHE A 104 -7.89 -6.60 6.91
N PHE A 105 -8.70 -6.02 6.02
CA PHE A 105 -8.62 -6.33 4.60
C PHE A 105 -7.27 -5.89 4.00
N GLY A 106 -6.76 -4.71 4.40
CA GLY A 106 -5.43 -4.24 4.03
C GLY A 106 -4.31 -5.16 4.49
N ALA A 107 -4.38 -5.64 5.74
CA ALA A 107 -3.41 -6.60 6.29
C ALA A 107 -3.42 -7.93 5.50
N VAL A 108 -4.60 -8.46 5.16
CA VAL A 108 -4.74 -9.69 4.37
C VAL A 108 -4.12 -9.53 2.98
N VAL A 109 -4.40 -8.42 2.29
CA VAL A 109 -3.81 -8.13 0.98
C VAL A 109 -2.28 -8.04 1.06
N LEU A 110 -1.73 -7.40 2.11
CA LEU A 110 -0.28 -7.32 2.32
C LEU A 110 0.37 -8.71 2.51
N VAL A 111 -0.28 -9.61 3.27
CA VAL A 111 0.21 -10.99 3.44
C VAL A 111 0.26 -11.73 2.10
N VAL A 112 -0.80 -11.60 1.28
CA VAL A 112 -0.85 -12.23 -0.04
C VAL A 112 0.26 -11.70 -0.96
N ILE A 113 0.51 -10.39 -0.96
CA ILE A 113 1.60 -9.78 -1.73
C ILE A 113 2.97 -10.27 -1.24
N GLY A 114 3.19 -10.36 0.08
CA GLY A 114 4.43 -10.87 0.66
C GLY A 114 4.73 -12.31 0.27
N ILE A 115 3.70 -13.18 0.25
CA ILE A 115 3.85 -14.57 -0.21
C ILE A 115 4.20 -14.63 -1.70
N LYS A 116 3.53 -13.82 -2.54
CA LYS A 116 3.87 -13.72 -3.97
C LYS A 116 5.32 -13.29 -4.19
N PHE A 117 5.83 -12.36 -3.39
CA PHE A 117 7.20 -11.87 -3.50
C PHE A 117 8.26 -12.91 -3.08
N LEU A 118 7.90 -13.86 -2.23
CA LEU A 118 8.77 -14.98 -1.85
C LEU A 118 8.87 -16.04 -2.95
N VAL A 119 7.78 -16.24 -3.71
CA VAL A 119 7.68 -17.26 -4.76
C VAL A 119 8.27 -16.79 -6.09
N VAL A 120 8.23 -15.49 -6.37
CA VAL A 120 8.86 -14.84 -7.54
C VAL A 120 10.37 -14.71 -7.33
#